data_AF-A0A2E5R6G7-F1
#
_entry.id   AF-A0A2E5R6G7-F1
#
_cell.length_a   1.000
_cell.length_b   1.000
_cell.length_c   1.000
_cell.angle_alpha   90.00
_cell.angle_beta   90.00
_cell.angle_gamma   90.00
#
_symmetry.space_group_name_H-M   'P 1'
#
loop_
_entity.id
_entity.type
_entity.pdbx_description
1 polymer ?
#
loop_
_entity_poly.entity_id
_entity_poly.type
_entity_poly.pdbx_seq_one_letter_code
_entity_poly.pdbx_strand_id
1 'polypeptide(L)'
;MTKKVIFKKSTNKNKKYMAIFYKDDKKIKTTHFGAAGMSDYTKHKDKDRKKLYLNRHKKNENWNSPMTAGALSRWILWNKPTLKASIDNYKKKFNYK
;
A
#
# COMPACT_ATOMS: atom_id res chain seq x y z
N MET A 1 -2.35 -2.95 -22.83
CA MET A 1 -2.32 -1.79 -21.92
C MET A 1 -1.34 -2.05 -20.79
N THR A 2 -0.34 -1.20 -20.62
CA THR A 2 0.69 -1.37 -19.58
C THR A 2 0.27 -0.65 -18.31
N LYS A 3 0.08 -1.41 -17.22
CA LYS A 3 -0.16 -0.86 -15.87
C LYS A 3 1.17 -0.79 -15.13
N LYS A 4 1.52 0.38 -14.60
CA LYS A 4 2.76 0.58 -13.84
C LYS A 4 2.48 1.33 -12.54
N VAL A 5 3.20 0.97 -11.48
CA VAL A 5 3.13 1.65 -10.19
C VAL A 5 4.52 1.91 -9.62
N ILE A 6 4.74 3.15 -9.19
CA ILE A 6 5.98 3.57 -8.54
C ILE A 6 5.68 3.95 -7.09
N PHE A 7 6.37 3.32 -6.15
CA PHE A 7 6.28 3.63 -4.73
C PHE A 7 7.44 4.54 -4.31
N LYS A 8 7.15 5.64 -3.63
CA LYS A 8 8.14 6.59 -3.10
C LYS A 8 7.75 7.04 -1.69
N LYS A 9 8.69 7.66 -0.96
CA LYS A 9 8.33 8.46 0.24
C LYS A 9 7.31 9.52 -0.18
N SER A 10 6.33 9.76 0.68
CA SER A 10 5.30 10.75 0.42
C SER A 10 5.89 12.17 0.45
N THR A 11 5.45 13.04 -0.45
CA THR A 11 5.70 14.50 -0.36
C THR A 11 4.79 15.18 0.66
N ASN A 12 3.68 14.55 1.03
CA ASN A 12 2.83 15.00 2.13
C ASN A 12 3.42 14.54 3.47
N LYS A 13 3.79 15.49 4.33
CA LYS A 13 4.41 15.27 5.65
C LYS A 13 3.61 14.39 6.60
N ASN A 14 2.28 14.34 6.44
CA ASN A 14 1.39 13.54 7.28
C ASN A 14 1.28 12.07 6.81
N LYS A 15 1.87 11.74 5.65
CA LYS A 15 1.77 10.42 5.03
C LYS A 15 3.15 9.77 4.90
N LYS A 16 3.21 8.45 4.98
CA LYS A 16 4.48 7.71 4.93
C LYS A 16 4.97 7.52 3.50
N TYR A 17 4.10 7.02 2.63
CA TYR A 17 4.44 6.71 1.23
C TYR A 17 3.40 7.27 0.26
N MET A 18 3.79 7.34 -1.00
CA MET A 18 2.90 7.58 -2.12
C MET A 18 3.09 6.51 -3.19
N ALA A 19 1.99 6.11 -3.82
CA ALA A 19 1.97 5.28 -5.01
C ALA A 19 1.56 6.15 -6.21
N ILE A 20 2.37 6.13 -7.26
CA ILE A 20 2.11 6.85 -8.51
C ILE A 20 1.74 5.81 -9.57
N PHE A 21 0.51 5.88 -10.06
CA PHE A 21 -0.07 4.96 -11.01
C PHE A 21 0.00 5.52 -12.42
N TYR A 22 0.38 4.65 -13.34
CA TYR A 22 0.47 4.94 -14.76
C TYR A 22 -0.34 3.90 -15.55
N LYS A 23 -0.96 4.38 -16.64
CA LYS A 23 -1.59 3.55 -17.66
C LYS A 23 -1.06 4.03 -19.00
N ASP A 24 -0.42 3.13 -19.75
CA ASP A 24 0.18 3.43 -21.05
C ASP A 24 1.11 4.66 -20.97
N ASP A 25 2.01 4.61 -19.98
CA ASP A 25 3.01 5.64 -19.59
C ASP A 25 2.47 7.03 -19.21
N LYS A 26 1.15 7.22 -19.24
CA LYS A 26 0.49 8.42 -18.70
C LYS A 26 0.19 8.23 -17.22
N LYS A 27 0.59 9.20 -16.41
CA LYS A 27 0.24 9.25 -14.98
C LYS A 27 -1.28 9.43 -14.87
N ILE A 28 -1.94 8.52 -14.14
CA ILE A 28 -3.40 8.57 -13.94
C ILE A 28 -3.79 8.94 -12.51
N LYS A 29 -2.94 8.62 -11.52
CA LYS A 29 -3.26 8.90 -10.11
C LYS A 29 -2.01 8.90 -9.24
N THR A 30 -1.98 9.76 -8.23
CA THR A 30 -1.11 9.63 -7.07
C THR A 30 -1.95 9.36 -5.85
N THR A 31 -1.56 8.42 -5.00
CA THR A 31 -2.26 8.13 -3.74
C THR A 31 -1.26 8.10 -2.61
N HIS A 32 -1.46 8.98 -1.63
CA HIS A 32 -0.68 9.04 -0.40
C HIS A 32 -1.30 8.13 0.66
N PHE A 33 -0.50 7.32 1.34
CA PHE A 33 -0.99 6.31 2.28
C PHE A 33 -0.02 6.04 3.43
N GLY A 34 -0.55 5.41 4.50
CA GLY A 34 0.13 5.26 5.78
C GLY A 34 0.29 6.59 6.53
N ALA A 35 0.12 6.58 7.85
CA ALA A 35 0.40 7.75 8.67
C ALA A 35 1.92 7.89 8.90
N ALA A 36 2.44 9.11 8.81
CA ALA A 36 3.82 9.40 9.16
C ALA A 36 4.08 9.11 10.65
N GLY A 37 5.31 8.71 11.00
CA GLY A 37 5.69 8.34 12.38
C GLY A 37 5.17 6.98 12.86
N MET A 38 4.03 6.50 12.36
CA MET A 38 3.39 5.28 12.87
C MET A 38 4.16 4.00 12.54
N SER A 39 4.06 3.01 13.42
CA SER A 39 4.57 1.64 13.23
C SER A 39 3.55 0.77 12.48
N ASP A 40 4.06 -0.15 11.66
CA ASP A 40 3.27 -1.10 10.87
C ASP A 40 3.99 -2.45 10.78
N TYR A 41 3.36 -3.43 10.15
CA TYR A 41 3.86 -4.80 10.09
C TYR A 41 5.25 -4.91 9.46
N THR A 42 5.60 -4.01 8.54
CA THR A 42 6.94 -3.99 7.92
C THR A 42 8.04 -3.56 8.88
N LYS A 43 7.69 -2.94 10.01
CA LYS A 43 8.61 -2.53 11.08
C LYS A 43 8.61 -3.51 12.25
N HIS A 44 7.45 -3.71 12.88
CA HIS A 44 7.36 -4.45 14.14
C HIS A 44 7.25 -5.97 13.96
N LYS A 45 6.78 -6.45 12.80
CA LYS A 45 6.62 -7.89 12.45
C LYS A 45 5.71 -8.72 13.37
N ASP A 46 5.10 -8.11 14.39
CA ASP A 46 4.02 -8.67 15.21
C ASP A 46 2.78 -9.06 14.38
N LYS A 47 2.41 -10.34 14.45
CA LYS A 47 1.30 -10.94 13.70
C LYS A 47 -0.07 -10.62 14.30
N ASP A 48 -0.17 -10.40 15.60
CA ASP A 48 -1.42 -10.11 16.30
C ASP A 48 -1.86 -8.67 16.04
N ARG A 49 -0.92 -7.72 16.08
CA ARG A 49 -1.18 -6.34 15.65
C ARG A 49 -1.66 -6.26 14.22
N LYS A 50 -1.09 -7.09 13.33
CA LYS A 50 -1.58 -7.22 11.96
C LYS A 50 -3.02 -7.73 11.94
N LYS A 51 -3.33 -8.82 12.64
CA LYS A 51 -4.70 -9.38 12.70
C LYS A 51 -5.72 -8.34 13.19
N LEU A 52 -5.40 -7.59 14.24
CA LEU A 52 -6.26 -6.52 14.76
C LEU A 52 -6.48 -5.40 13.74
N TYR A 53 -5.42 -4.96 13.06
CA TYR A 53 -5.53 -3.98 11.98
C TYR A 53 -6.47 -4.49 10.87
N LEU A 54 -6.27 -5.74 10.40
CA LEU A 54 -7.10 -6.33 9.37
C LEU A 54 -8.58 -6.40 9.77
N ASN A 55 -8.86 -6.83 11.00
CA ASN A 55 -10.24 -6.96 11.48
C ASN A 55 -10.97 -5.63 11.54
N ARG A 56 -10.29 -4.56 11.99
CA ARG A 56 -10.87 -3.22 12.05
C ARG A 56 -11.14 -2.64 10.67
N HIS A 57 -10.24 -2.85 9.72
CA HIS A 57 -10.31 -2.21 8.40
C HIS A 57 -11.12 -3.01 7.36
N LYS A 58 -11.26 -4.33 7.52
CA LYS A 58 -11.98 -5.20 6.56
C LYS A 58 -13.43 -4.76 6.31
N LYS A 59 -14.10 -4.18 7.30
CA LYS A 59 -15.52 -3.78 7.20
C LYS A 59 -15.74 -2.54 6.33
N ASN A 60 -14.76 -1.62 6.29
CA ASN A 60 -14.94 -0.28 5.72
C ASN A 60 -14.05 -0.01 4.50
N GLU A 61 -13.14 -0.93 4.15
CA GLU A 61 -12.19 -0.74 3.05
C GLU A 61 -12.36 -1.76 1.94
N ASN A 62 -12.43 -1.28 0.70
CA ASN A 62 -12.35 -2.14 -0.48
C ASN A 62 -10.88 -2.44 -0.83
N TRP A 63 -10.35 -3.54 -0.30
CA TRP A 63 -8.97 -3.98 -0.57
C TRP A 63 -8.74 -4.49 -2.00
N ASN A 64 -9.79 -4.64 -2.80
CA ASN A 64 -9.70 -5.01 -4.21
C ASN A 64 -9.56 -3.77 -5.12
N SER A 65 -9.71 -2.56 -4.60
CA SER A 65 -9.47 -1.32 -5.33
C SER A 65 -8.01 -0.85 -5.15
N PRO A 66 -7.07 -1.23 -6.04
CA PRO A 66 -5.63 -1.09 -5.82
C PRO A 66 -5.17 0.35 -5.56
N MET A 67 -5.82 1.33 -6.19
CA MET A 67 -5.41 2.74 -6.12
C MET A 67 -6.03 3.50 -4.93
N THR A 68 -6.53 2.80 -3.91
CA THR A 68 -7.09 3.43 -2.70
C THR A 68 -6.07 3.40 -1.57
N ALA A 69 -6.14 4.39 -0.67
CA ALA A 69 -5.24 4.45 0.48
C ALA A 69 -5.40 3.24 1.43
N GLY A 70 -6.62 2.70 1.55
CA GLY A 70 -6.92 1.49 2.32
C GLY A 70 -6.24 0.25 1.74
N ALA A 71 -6.46 -0.02 0.44
CA ALA A 71 -5.80 -1.14 -0.25
C ALA A 71 -4.26 -1.02 -0.18
N LEU A 72 -3.72 0.17 -0.41
CA LEU A 72 -2.28 0.40 -0.31
C LEU A 72 -1.76 0.17 1.11
N SER A 73 -2.45 0.66 2.14
CA SER A 73 -2.04 0.42 3.53
C SER A 73 -2.09 -1.06 3.87
N ARG A 74 -3.17 -1.76 3.50
CA ARG A 74 -3.35 -3.20 3.69
C ARG A 74 -2.26 -4.03 3.03
N TRP A 75 -1.99 -3.76 1.75
CA TRP A 75 -1.14 -4.64 0.93
C TRP A 75 0.34 -4.26 0.99
N ILE A 76 0.68 -3.01 1.29
CA ILE A 76 2.05 -2.52 1.36
C ILE A 76 2.58 -2.50 2.80
N LEU A 77 1.76 -2.07 3.77
CA LEU A 77 2.20 -1.87 5.16
C LEU A 77 1.78 -2.99 6.11
N TRP A 78 0.71 -3.73 5.79
CA TRP A 78 0.12 -4.75 6.67
C TRP A 78 0.07 -6.15 6.04
N ASN A 79 0.87 -6.41 5.01
CA ASN A 79 0.86 -7.67 4.27
C ASN A 79 2.01 -8.62 4.63
N LYS A 80 3.24 -8.26 4.26
CA LYS A 80 4.45 -9.07 4.48
C LYS A 80 5.39 -8.36 5.48
N PRO A 81 6.31 -9.09 6.14
CA PRO A 81 7.21 -8.53 7.16
C PRO A 81 8.21 -7.50 6.62
N THR A 82 8.36 -7.38 5.30
CA THR A 82 9.24 -6.42 4.65
C THR A 82 8.48 -5.62 3.62
N LEU A 83 8.86 -4.35 3.46
CA LEU A 83 8.24 -3.45 2.48
C LEU A 83 8.40 -3.98 1.04
N LYS A 84 9.60 -4.48 0.70
CA LYS A 84 9.90 -5.05 -0.63
C LYS A 84 8.99 -6.23 -0.95
N ALA A 85 8.89 -7.22 -0.06
CA ALA A 85 8.03 -8.38 -0.27
C ALA A 85 6.54 -8.00 -0.40
N SER A 86 6.11 -6.97 0.35
CA SER A 86 4.75 -6.44 0.23
C SER A 86 4.51 -5.76 -1.13
N ILE A 87 5.47 -4.98 -1.63
CA ILE A 87 5.41 -4.33 -2.95
C ILE A 87 5.37 -5.37 -4.07
N ASP A 88 6.26 -6.36 -4.04
CA ASP A 88 6.33 -7.41 -5.06
C ASP A 88 5.02 -8.22 -5.11
N ASN A 89 4.49 -8.55 -3.93
CA ASN A 89 3.20 -9.23 -3.82
C ASN A 89 2.04 -8.37 -4.34
N TYR A 90 2.03 -7.07 -4.05
CA TYR A 90 1.01 -6.15 -4.54
C TYR A 90 1.05 -6.02 -6.07
N LYS A 91 2.25 -5.85 -6.64
CA LYS A 91 2.46 -5.76 -8.10
C LYS A 91 1.96 -7.02 -8.81
N LYS A 92 2.33 -8.20 -8.29
CA LYS A 92 1.84 -9.49 -8.80
C LYS A 92 0.31 -9.61 -8.67
N LYS A 93 -0.26 -9.25 -7.52
CA LYS A 93 -1.70 -9.37 -7.25
C LYS A 93 -2.58 -8.54 -8.19
N PHE A 94 -2.15 -7.31 -8.50
CA PHE A 94 -2.94 -6.37 -9.29
C PHE A 94 -2.42 -6.15 -10.72
N ASN A 95 -1.46 -6.99 -11.15
CA ASN A 95 -0.83 -6.95 -12.46
C ASN A 95 -0.26 -5.56 -12.80
N TYR A 96 0.55 -5.00 -11.90
CA TYR A 96 1.34 -3.79 -12.15
C TYR A 96 2.81 -4.13 -12.38
N LYS A 97 3.44 -3.39 -13.30
CA LYS A 97 4.89 -3.27 -13.41
C LYS A 97 5.45 -2.32 -12.35
#